data_AF-A0A3A0FFE5-F1
#
_entry.id   AF-A0A3A0FFE5-F1
#
_cell.length_a   1.000
_cell.length_b   1.000
_cell.length_c   1.000
_cell.angle_alpha   90.00
_cell.angle_beta   90.00
_cell.angle_gamma   90.00
#
_symmetry.space_group_name_H-M   'P 1'
#
loop_
_entity.id
_entity.type
_entity.pdbx_description
1 polymer ?
#
loop_
_entity_poly.entity_id
_entity_poly.type
_entity_poly.pdbx_seq_one_letter_code
_entity_poly.pdbx_strand_id
1 'polypeptide(L)'
;MAGRSISPLRRIAASVRGKPALVAAVLLASPLGATPGTAPATPAASSEVVTRSIEQRPPARPLSEAGRVDERSLSAEQLEDLARASRERWERSSHGAMLLRILPDRLRPSQLPRADSRGARLVALYCVQCHNLPDPAMHDANRWPEVVRRMVPRMQGRGNLGPLMADLMRAPGAGERAMSAPSADEEREIVAYLQRYAQRSLDPKADPALAQALGSGAGRMFAEACSQCHALPDPSQHTPEEWPKVVARMRENLDWMNRVQGGADPREPQLSVPEIVGFLQEHARRPAR
;
A
#
# COMPACT_ATOMS: atom_id res chain seq x y z
N MET A 1 49.37 -45.17 36.48
CA MET A 1 48.83 -45.84 37.69
C MET A 1 49.05 -44.92 38.88
N ALA A 2 48.07 -44.87 39.80
CA ALA A 2 48.04 -44.21 41.13
C ALA A 2 47.25 -42.89 41.27
N GLY A 3 46.41 -42.87 42.32
CA GLY A 3 45.84 -41.69 43.01
C GLY A 3 44.36 -41.43 42.71
N ARG A 4 43.37 -41.92 43.50
CA ARG A 4 42.81 -41.34 44.76
C ARG A 4 42.41 -39.85 44.62
N SER A 5 41.28 -39.31 45.10
CA SER A 5 40.05 -39.73 45.81
C SER A 5 39.27 -38.40 46.08
N ILE A 6 38.05 -38.53 46.61
CA ILE A 6 37.26 -37.55 47.42
C ILE A 6 36.28 -36.59 46.68
N SER A 7 35.00 -36.77 47.01
CA SER A 7 33.80 -35.92 46.77
C SER A 7 33.75 -34.67 47.67
N PRO A 8 32.57 -34.08 47.98
CA PRO A 8 31.64 -33.29 47.18
C PRO A 8 31.61 -31.80 47.64
N LEU A 9 31.10 -30.88 46.82
CA LEU A 9 30.79 -29.51 47.27
C LEU A 9 29.29 -29.22 47.33
N ARG A 10 28.97 -28.52 48.42
CA ARG A 10 27.68 -28.24 49.04
C ARG A 10 26.84 -27.19 48.31
N ARG A 11 25.54 -27.28 48.59
CA ARG A 11 24.48 -26.26 48.48
C ARG A 11 24.91 -24.89 49.02
N ILE A 12 24.49 -23.81 48.36
CA ILE A 12 23.96 -22.61 49.02
C ILE A 12 22.73 -22.14 48.24
N ALA A 13 21.59 -22.12 48.93
CA ALA A 13 20.39 -21.38 48.55
C ALA A 13 20.48 -19.97 49.15
N ALA A 14 20.08 -18.95 48.40
CA ALA A 14 19.82 -17.62 48.94
C ALA A 14 18.43 -17.15 48.50
N SER A 15 17.56 -17.04 49.49
CA SER A 15 16.25 -16.40 49.44
C SER A 15 16.44 -14.89 49.64
N VAL A 16 15.80 -14.06 48.81
CA VAL A 16 15.50 -12.66 49.18
C VAL A 16 14.03 -12.37 48.87
N ARG A 17 13.25 -12.29 49.96
CA ARG A 17 12.01 -11.50 50.06
C ARG A 17 12.41 -10.03 50.23
N GLY A 18 11.80 -9.12 49.47
CA GLY A 18 11.95 -7.67 49.65
C GLY A 18 10.77 -6.91 49.06
N LYS A 19 10.08 -6.16 49.90
CA LYS A 19 8.79 -5.48 49.78
C LYS A 19 8.73 -4.30 48.77
N PRO A 20 7.52 -3.80 48.43
CA PRO A 20 7.30 -2.81 47.36
C PRO A 20 7.73 -1.40 47.78
N ALA A 21 8.25 -0.63 46.81
CA ALA A 21 8.57 0.77 47.01
C ALA A 21 7.35 1.66 46.77
N LEU A 22 7.15 2.55 47.73
CA LEU A 22 6.19 3.64 47.82
C LEU A 22 6.06 4.46 46.53
N VAL A 23 4.82 4.72 46.10
CA VAL A 23 4.51 5.94 45.34
C VAL A 23 4.18 7.02 46.36
N ALA A 24 5.03 8.04 46.41
CA ALA A 24 4.88 9.20 47.27
C ALA A 24 3.65 10.03 46.86
N ALA A 25 2.81 10.32 47.83
CA ALA A 25 1.78 11.34 47.74
C ALA A 25 2.44 12.73 47.70
N VAL A 26 2.16 13.50 46.65
CA VAL A 26 2.37 14.95 46.64
C VAL A 26 1.00 15.60 46.80
N LEU A 27 0.76 16.06 48.02
CA LEU A 27 -0.25 17.04 48.37
C LEU A 27 0.20 18.40 47.83
N LEU A 28 -0.55 18.97 46.88
CA LEU A 28 -0.54 20.41 46.64
C LEU A 28 -1.98 20.93 46.51
N ALA A 29 -2.34 21.67 47.55
CA ALA A 29 -3.33 22.73 47.69
C ALA A 29 -4.31 23.02 46.53
N SER A 30 -5.60 22.89 46.85
CA SER A 30 -6.70 23.61 46.19
C SER A 30 -6.64 25.11 46.47
N PRO A 31 -7.15 25.95 45.55
CA PRO A 31 -7.94 27.11 45.91
C PRO A 31 -9.42 26.85 45.60
N LEU A 32 -10.24 27.20 46.59
CA LEU A 32 -11.69 27.29 46.53
C LEU A 32 -12.12 28.37 45.50
N GLY A 33 -13.18 28.09 44.75
CA GLY A 33 -13.99 29.13 44.13
C GLY A 33 -14.52 28.79 42.73
N ALA A 34 -15.62 28.02 42.64
CA ALA A 34 -16.59 28.17 41.55
C ALA A 34 -17.91 27.47 41.92
N THR A 35 -19.00 28.19 41.67
CA THR A 35 -20.42 27.86 41.91
C THR A 35 -20.95 26.69 41.05
N PRO A 36 -22.03 26.01 41.46
CA PRO A 36 -22.56 24.84 40.74
C PRO A 36 -23.35 25.27 39.49
N GLY A 37 -22.81 24.94 38.32
CA GLY A 37 -23.51 24.99 37.03
C GLY A 37 -23.95 23.60 36.59
N THR A 38 -25.24 23.45 36.37
CA THR A 38 -25.99 22.27 35.94
C THR A 38 -25.32 21.52 34.78
N ALA A 39 -25.03 20.23 34.95
CA ALA A 39 -24.64 19.34 33.85
C ALA A 39 -25.89 18.88 33.08
N PRO A 40 -25.98 19.07 31.75
CA PRO A 40 -26.99 18.40 30.95
C PRO A 40 -26.56 16.95 30.66
N ALA A 41 -27.48 16.02 30.92
CA ALA A 41 -27.38 14.62 30.54
C ALA A 41 -27.19 14.47 29.03
N THR A 42 -26.23 13.64 28.64
CA THR A 42 -25.99 13.25 27.24
C THR A 42 -27.04 12.21 26.82
N PRO A 43 -27.82 12.40 25.74
CA PRO A 43 -28.69 11.35 25.24
C PRO A 43 -27.88 10.37 24.39
N ALA A 44 -27.97 9.08 24.72
CA ALA A 44 -27.40 7.94 24.01
C ALA A 44 -28.15 7.65 22.67
N ALA A 45 -28.41 8.66 21.86
CA ALA A 45 -29.25 8.56 20.65
C ALA A 45 -28.46 8.56 19.32
N SER A 46 -27.12 8.61 19.37
CA SER A 46 -26.31 8.85 18.17
C SER A 46 -25.81 7.60 17.45
N SER A 47 -25.96 6.39 18.02
CA SER A 47 -25.41 5.15 17.44
C SER A 47 -26.43 4.33 16.64
N GLU A 48 -27.69 4.30 17.08
CA GLU A 48 -28.77 3.57 16.38
C GLU A 48 -29.26 4.28 15.12
N VAL A 49 -29.24 5.62 15.10
CA VAL A 49 -29.66 6.40 13.93
C VAL A 49 -28.66 6.27 12.78
N VAL A 50 -27.36 6.14 13.10
CA VAL A 50 -26.30 5.98 12.09
C VAL A 50 -26.31 4.57 11.49
N THR A 51 -26.53 3.53 12.29
CA THR A 51 -26.60 2.14 11.80
C THR A 51 -27.83 1.88 10.94
N ARG A 52 -29.00 2.41 11.32
CA ARG A 52 -30.25 2.24 10.55
C ARG A 52 -30.21 2.94 9.18
N SER A 53 -29.45 4.04 9.07
CA SER A 53 -29.30 4.81 7.83
C SER A 53 -28.38 4.12 6.79
N ILE A 54 -27.53 3.19 7.22
CA ILE A 54 -26.67 2.39 6.34
C ILE A 54 -27.42 1.17 5.80
N GLU A 55 -28.23 0.50 6.63
CA GLU A 55 -28.96 -0.73 6.24
C GLU A 55 -30.15 -0.49 5.32
N GLN A 56 -30.77 0.69 5.37
CA GLN A 56 -31.95 1.03 4.55
C GLN A 56 -31.60 1.69 3.22
N ARG A 57 -30.31 1.84 2.92
CA ARG A 57 -29.86 2.49 1.68
C ARG A 57 -30.04 1.50 0.53
N PRO A 58 -30.93 1.77 -0.45
CA PRO A 58 -31.09 0.88 -1.59
C PRO A 58 -29.72 0.71 -2.26
N PRO A 59 -29.36 -0.51 -2.72
CA PRO A 59 -28.12 -0.69 -3.46
C PRO A 59 -28.11 0.32 -4.59
N ALA A 60 -26.97 1.00 -4.78
CA ALA A 60 -26.77 1.80 -5.99
C ALA A 60 -27.17 0.92 -7.17
N ARG A 61 -28.18 1.34 -7.93
CA ARG A 61 -28.57 0.64 -9.16
C ARG A 61 -27.28 0.47 -9.95
N PRO A 62 -26.91 -0.76 -10.38
CA PRO A 62 -25.80 -0.90 -11.30
C PRO A 62 -26.13 0.03 -12.46
N LEU A 63 -25.22 0.95 -12.78
CA LEU A 63 -25.38 1.77 -13.96
C LEU A 63 -25.60 0.79 -15.11
N SER A 64 -26.78 0.87 -15.72
CA SER A 64 -27.07 0.18 -16.97
C SER A 64 -25.94 0.46 -17.93
N GLU A 65 -25.62 -0.48 -18.82
CA GLU A 65 -24.58 -0.33 -19.84
C GLU A 65 -24.66 0.98 -20.65
N ALA A 66 -25.81 1.66 -20.64
CA ALA A 66 -26.15 2.95 -21.24
C ALA A 66 -25.30 4.18 -20.83
N GLY A 67 -24.16 4.02 -20.17
CA GLY A 67 -23.23 5.11 -19.86
C GLY A 67 -21.74 4.71 -19.91
N ARG A 68 -21.44 3.51 -20.43
CA ARG A 68 -20.06 3.03 -20.58
C ARG A 68 -19.42 3.75 -21.76
N VAL A 69 -18.25 4.35 -21.52
CA VAL A 69 -17.43 4.93 -22.58
C VAL A 69 -16.67 3.80 -23.24
N ASP A 70 -16.84 3.62 -24.56
CA ASP A 70 -16.00 2.69 -25.32
C ASP A 70 -14.58 3.20 -25.25
N GLU A 71 -13.68 2.40 -24.67
CA GLU A 71 -12.30 2.81 -24.53
C GLU A 71 -11.75 3.20 -25.89
N ARG A 72 -12.05 2.45 -26.96
CA ARG A 72 -11.50 2.59 -28.33
C ARG A 72 -11.77 3.95 -28.96
N SER A 73 -12.80 4.65 -28.49
CA SER A 73 -13.14 5.99 -28.95
C SER A 73 -12.23 7.09 -28.38
N LEU A 74 -11.51 6.84 -27.29
CA LEU A 74 -10.73 7.86 -26.57
C LEU A 74 -9.31 8.06 -27.11
N SER A 75 -8.92 9.28 -27.41
CA SER A 75 -7.52 9.62 -27.66
C SER A 75 -6.67 9.50 -26.38
N ALA A 76 -5.34 9.44 -26.55
CA ALA A 76 -4.43 9.47 -25.39
C ALA A 76 -4.60 10.76 -24.56
N GLU A 77 -4.80 11.90 -25.22
CA GLU A 77 -5.06 13.19 -24.58
C GLU A 77 -6.37 13.17 -23.79
N GLN A 78 -7.44 12.60 -24.34
CA GLN A 78 -8.71 12.45 -23.62
C GLN A 78 -8.56 11.57 -22.37
N LEU A 79 -7.72 10.53 -22.40
CA LEU A 79 -7.43 9.72 -21.22
C LEU A 79 -6.64 10.50 -20.15
N GLU A 80 -5.70 11.35 -20.56
CA GLU A 80 -4.97 12.25 -19.65
C GLU A 80 -5.93 13.25 -18.98
N ASP A 81 -6.83 13.86 -19.75
CA ASP A 81 -7.81 14.80 -19.22
C ASP A 81 -8.82 14.14 -18.28
N LEU A 82 -9.26 12.91 -18.60
CA LEU A 82 -10.11 12.12 -17.70
C LEU A 82 -9.39 11.77 -16.40
N ALA A 83 -8.09 11.47 -16.44
CA ALA A 83 -7.29 11.22 -15.26
C ALA A 83 -7.16 12.49 -14.39
N ARG A 84 -6.86 13.64 -15.02
CA ARG A 84 -6.79 14.95 -14.37
C ARG A 84 -8.11 15.35 -13.71
N ALA A 85 -9.21 15.27 -14.46
CA ALA A 85 -10.56 15.58 -13.96
C ALA A 85 -10.98 14.65 -12.83
N SER A 86 -10.60 13.37 -12.89
CA SER A 86 -10.85 12.43 -11.79
C SER A 86 -10.10 12.82 -10.53
N ARG A 87 -8.81 13.17 -10.66
CA ARG A 87 -7.98 13.66 -9.56
C ARG A 87 -8.61 14.87 -8.86
N GLU A 88 -8.90 15.90 -9.64
CA GLU A 88 -9.55 17.09 -9.11
C GLU A 88 -10.87 16.81 -8.40
N ARG A 89 -11.69 15.89 -8.93
CA ARG A 89 -12.96 15.49 -8.32
C ARG A 89 -12.75 14.87 -6.94
N TRP A 90 -11.89 13.86 -6.82
CA TRP A 90 -11.70 13.22 -5.52
C TRP A 90 -10.86 14.07 -4.55
N GLU A 91 -9.96 14.93 -5.01
CA GLU A 91 -9.24 15.90 -4.16
C GLU A 91 -10.20 16.86 -3.45
N ARG A 92 -11.23 17.33 -4.16
CA ARG A 92 -12.27 18.21 -3.63
C ARG A 92 -13.31 17.48 -2.78
N SER A 93 -13.28 16.15 -2.71
CA SER A 93 -14.20 15.37 -1.88
C SER A 93 -13.82 15.44 -0.40
N SER A 94 -14.78 15.18 0.49
CA SER A 94 -14.54 15.03 1.94
C SER A 94 -13.50 13.97 2.30
N HIS A 95 -13.14 13.09 1.36
CA HIS A 95 -12.21 11.99 1.54
C HIS A 95 -10.94 12.12 0.69
N GLY A 96 -10.70 13.26 0.04
CA GLY A 96 -9.60 13.46 -0.90
C GLY A 96 -8.22 13.19 -0.31
N ALA A 97 -7.97 13.66 0.92
CA ALA A 97 -6.71 13.43 1.63
C ALA A 97 -6.39 11.93 1.83
N MET A 98 -7.41 11.08 1.99
CA MET A 98 -7.23 9.63 2.12
C MET A 98 -6.99 8.99 0.75
N LEU A 99 -7.76 9.37 -0.28
CA LEU A 99 -7.65 8.82 -1.63
C LEU A 99 -6.29 9.15 -2.27
N LEU A 100 -5.79 10.37 -2.02
CA LEU A 100 -4.45 10.82 -2.38
C LEU A 100 -3.33 9.94 -1.81
N ARG A 101 -3.58 9.20 -0.73
CA ARG A 101 -2.60 8.38 -0.01
C ARG A 101 -2.68 6.89 -0.36
N ILE A 102 -3.57 6.48 -1.26
CA ILE A 102 -3.72 5.08 -1.65
C ILE A 102 -2.56 4.66 -2.58
N LEU A 103 -2.26 5.48 -3.58
CA LEU A 103 -1.17 5.28 -4.52
C LEU A 103 -0.44 6.60 -4.80
N PRO A 104 0.88 6.57 -5.03
CA PRO A 104 1.65 7.77 -5.33
C PRO A 104 1.30 8.32 -6.73
N ASP A 105 1.32 9.65 -6.87
CA ASP A 105 1.01 10.36 -8.11
C ASP A 105 2.22 10.38 -9.06
N ARG A 106 2.47 9.26 -9.74
CA ARG A 106 3.72 9.04 -10.49
C ARG A 106 3.52 8.58 -11.92
N LEU A 107 2.32 8.14 -12.27
CA LEU A 107 2.07 7.49 -13.54
C LEU A 107 0.89 8.15 -14.26
N ARG A 108 1.17 8.64 -15.46
CA ARG A 108 0.16 9.13 -16.39
C ARG A 108 -0.26 8.02 -17.36
N PRO A 109 -1.49 8.07 -17.91
CA PRO A 109 -1.94 7.15 -18.95
C PRO A 109 -0.94 6.92 -20.08
N SER A 110 -0.31 7.99 -20.60
CA SER A 110 0.71 7.93 -21.66
C SER A 110 2.00 7.19 -21.29
N GLN A 111 2.26 7.00 -19.99
CA GLN A 111 3.46 6.34 -19.47
C GLN A 111 3.25 4.83 -19.22
N LEU A 112 2.03 4.33 -19.40
CA LEU A 112 1.73 2.90 -19.29
C LEU A 112 2.48 2.10 -20.37
N PRO A 113 3.01 0.90 -20.04
CA PRO A 113 3.58 0.00 -21.04
C PRO A 113 2.58 -0.31 -22.16
N ARG A 114 2.92 -0.03 -23.42
CA ARG A 114 1.97 -0.13 -24.55
C ARG A 114 0.68 0.66 -24.27
N ALA A 115 0.82 1.95 -24.00
CA ALA A 115 -0.28 2.87 -23.70
C ALA A 115 -1.41 2.91 -24.76
N ASP A 116 -1.10 2.53 -26.00
CA ASP A 116 -2.03 2.36 -27.12
C ASP A 116 -2.87 1.08 -27.04
N SER A 117 -2.45 0.09 -26.25
CA SER A 117 -3.14 -1.18 -26.11
C SER A 117 -4.50 -1.02 -25.41
N ARG A 118 -5.42 -1.93 -25.74
CA ARG A 118 -6.75 -1.98 -25.13
C ARG A 118 -6.67 -2.05 -23.60
N GLY A 119 -5.84 -2.95 -23.06
CA GLY A 119 -5.66 -3.10 -21.61
C GLY A 119 -5.14 -1.85 -20.91
N ALA A 120 -4.14 -1.16 -21.48
CA ALA A 120 -3.63 0.09 -20.91
C ALA A 120 -4.72 1.17 -20.83
N ARG A 121 -5.51 1.29 -21.90
CA ARG A 121 -6.58 2.28 -22.00
C ARG A 121 -7.71 1.99 -21.03
N LEU A 122 -8.06 0.72 -20.81
CA LEU A 122 -9.02 0.31 -19.78
C LEU A 122 -8.50 0.58 -18.37
N VAL A 123 -7.23 0.28 -18.08
CA VAL A 123 -6.61 0.61 -16.78
C VAL A 123 -6.66 2.12 -16.52
N ALA A 124 -6.28 2.93 -17.51
CA ALA A 124 -6.37 4.39 -17.44
C ALA A 124 -7.80 4.88 -17.25
N LEU A 125 -8.77 4.31 -17.99
CA LEU A 125 -10.18 4.73 -17.94
C LEU A 125 -10.84 4.43 -16.60
N TYR A 126 -10.52 3.29 -16.00
CA TYR A 126 -11.23 2.78 -14.84
C TYR A 126 -10.54 3.07 -13.51
N CYS A 127 -9.23 2.86 -13.42
CA CYS A 127 -8.52 2.89 -12.14
C CYS A 127 -8.34 4.31 -11.58
N VAL A 128 -8.19 5.31 -12.46
CA VAL A 128 -7.96 6.72 -12.04
C VAL A 128 -9.18 7.39 -11.40
N GLN A 129 -10.36 6.76 -11.53
CA GLN A 129 -11.62 7.33 -11.07
C GLN A 129 -11.65 7.57 -9.55
N CYS A 130 -10.84 6.81 -8.80
CA CYS A 130 -10.85 6.80 -7.33
C CYS A 130 -9.49 7.12 -6.69
N HIS A 131 -8.37 6.82 -7.36
CA HIS A 131 -7.01 7.01 -6.85
C HIS A 131 -6.04 7.23 -8.03
N ASN A 132 -4.78 7.55 -7.75
CA ASN A 132 -3.75 7.66 -8.80
C ASN A 132 -3.58 6.34 -9.58
N LEU A 133 -3.12 6.42 -10.83
CA LEU A 133 -3.01 5.26 -11.72
C LEU A 133 -2.03 4.21 -11.14
N PRO A 134 -2.41 2.92 -11.05
CA PRO A 134 -1.48 1.88 -10.63
C PRO A 134 -0.45 1.59 -11.72
N ASP A 135 0.83 1.56 -11.34
CA ASP A 135 1.91 0.98 -12.13
C ASP A 135 1.76 -0.55 -12.20
N PRO A 136 1.63 -1.16 -13.40
CA PRO A 136 1.59 -2.62 -13.54
C PRO A 136 2.77 -3.33 -12.84
N ALA A 137 3.94 -2.68 -12.76
CA ALA A 137 5.13 -3.22 -12.10
C ALA A 137 5.11 -3.11 -10.56
N MET A 138 4.03 -2.66 -9.91
CA MET A 138 3.96 -2.62 -8.43
C MET A 138 3.65 -3.98 -7.80
N HIS A 139 3.18 -4.94 -8.59
CA HIS A 139 2.84 -6.28 -8.14
C HIS A 139 3.33 -7.31 -9.15
N ASP A 140 3.54 -8.54 -8.67
CA ASP A 140 3.74 -9.68 -9.54
C ASP A 140 2.43 -10.10 -10.25
N ALA A 141 2.57 -10.91 -11.30
CA ALA A 141 1.44 -11.34 -12.13
C ALA A 141 0.38 -12.14 -11.36
N ASN A 142 0.77 -12.89 -10.32
CA ASN A 142 -0.16 -13.73 -9.58
C ASN A 142 -1.03 -12.90 -8.62
N ARG A 143 -0.55 -11.73 -8.21
CA ARG A 143 -1.26 -10.84 -7.29
C ARG A 143 -2.37 -10.02 -7.96
N TRP A 144 -2.20 -9.64 -9.22
CA TRP A 144 -3.12 -8.75 -9.94
C TRP A 144 -4.59 -9.21 -9.99
N PRO A 145 -4.91 -10.48 -10.29
CA PRO A 145 -6.29 -10.96 -10.29
C PRO A 145 -7.01 -10.69 -8.96
N GLU A 146 -6.34 -10.90 -7.82
CA GLU A 146 -6.92 -10.67 -6.50
C GLU A 146 -7.13 -9.18 -6.20
N VAL A 147 -6.21 -8.32 -6.66
CA VAL A 147 -6.35 -6.86 -6.54
C VAL A 147 -7.55 -6.36 -7.33
N VAL A 148 -7.66 -6.73 -8.61
CA VAL A 148 -8.77 -6.31 -9.48
C VAL A 148 -10.12 -6.81 -8.95
N ARG A 149 -10.18 -8.09 -8.54
CA ARG A 149 -11.40 -8.70 -7.93
C ARG A 149 -11.90 -7.94 -6.69
N ARG A 150 -11.01 -7.28 -5.94
CA ARG A 150 -11.39 -6.41 -4.81
C ARG A 150 -11.84 -5.02 -5.23
N MET A 151 -11.31 -4.50 -6.35
CA MET A 151 -11.63 -3.16 -6.84
C MET A 151 -12.98 -3.11 -7.55
N VAL A 152 -13.28 -4.09 -8.41
CA VAL A 152 -14.52 -4.08 -9.22
C VAL A 152 -15.79 -3.93 -8.37
N PRO A 153 -16.00 -4.66 -7.26
CA PRO A 153 -17.16 -4.43 -6.41
C PRO A 153 -17.21 -3.03 -5.80
N ARG A 154 -16.06 -2.43 -5.46
CA ARG A 154 -16.00 -1.06 -4.91
C ARG A 154 -16.42 -0.03 -5.94
N MET A 155 -15.99 -0.22 -7.19
CA MET A 155 -16.41 0.61 -8.33
C MET A 155 -17.93 0.52 -8.59
N GLN A 156 -18.52 -0.64 -8.28
CA GLN A 156 -19.98 -0.85 -8.33
C GLN A 156 -20.71 -0.29 -7.09
N GLY A 157 -20.02 0.38 -6.17
CA GLY A 157 -20.61 0.88 -4.92
C GLY A 157 -20.93 -0.22 -3.90
N ARG A 158 -20.30 -1.39 -4.01
CA ARG A 158 -20.51 -2.56 -3.14
C ARG A 158 -19.29 -2.79 -2.23
N GLY A 159 -19.46 -3.65 -1.23
CA GLY A 159 -18.41 -4.01 -0.27
C GLY A 159 -18.17 -2.93 0.80
N ASN A 160 -17.13 -3.12 1.59
CA ASN A 160 -16.84 -2.29 2.78
C ASN A 160 -16.56 -0.81 2.46
N LEU A 161 -16.05 -0.50 1.26
CA LEU A 161 -15.86 0.87 0.78
C LEU A 161 -16.98 1.33 -0.17
N GLY A 162 -18.01 0.51 -0.39
CA GLY A 162 -19.11 0.80 -1.31
C GLY A 162 -19.85 2.10 -1.04
N PRO A 163 -20.24 2.41 0.23
CA PRO A 163 -20.91 3.68 0.56
C PRO A 163 -20.06 4.91 0.24
N LEU A 164 -18.76 4.87 0.57
CA LEU A 164 -17.80 5.92 0.24
C LEU A 164 -17.73 6.14 -1.28
N MET A 165 -17.61 5.06 -2.06
CA MET A 165 -17.57 5.15 -3.52
C MET A 165 -18.89 5.68 -4.07
N ALA A 166 -20.03 5.26 -3.52
CA ALA A 166 -21.33 5.81 -3.90
C ALA A 166 -21.46 7.31 -3.60
N ASP A 167 -20.80 7.82 -2.57
CA ASP A 167 -20.75 9.25 -2.28
C ASP A 167 -19.86 10.01 -3.27
N LEU A 168 -18.71 9.44 -3.65
CA LEU A 168 -17.87 10.00 -4.74
C LEU A 168 -18.63 10.07 -6.08
N MET A 169 -19.51 9.10 -6.36
CA MET A 169 -20.35 9.13 -7.57
C MET A 169 -21.38 10.27 -7.57
N ARG A 170 -21.72 10.81 -6.39
CA ARG A 170 -22.77 11.83 -6.20
C ARG A 170 -22.21 13.24 -5.99
N ALA A 171 -20.90 13.42 -5.91
CA ALA A 171 -20.28 14.71 -5.60
C ALA A 171 -20.69 15.81 -6.61
N PRO A 172 -21.02 17.05 -6.16
CA PRO A 172 -21.37 18.16 -7.04
C PRO A 172 -20.27 18.44 -8.07
N GLY A 173 -20.65 18.68 -9.34
CA GLY A 173 -19.72 18.65 -10.48
C GLY A 173 -19.68 17.29 -11.20
N ALA A 174 -20.50 16.32 -10.78
CA ALA A 174 -20.81 15.07 -11.49
C ALA A 174 -21.52 15.25 -12.85
N GLY A 175 -21.32 16.39 -13.51
CA GLY A 175 -21.85 16.71 -14.84
C GLY A 175 -21.06 16.07 -15.99
N GLU A 176 -19.92 15.41 -15.74
CA GLU A 176 -19.03 14.97 -16.83
C GLU A 176 -18.82 13.45 -16.93
N ARG A 177 -18.84 12.69 -15.83
CA ARG A 177 -18.98 11.22 -15.89
C ARG A 177 -19.28 10.63 -14.51
N ALA A 178 -20.35 9.85 -14.38
CA ALA A 178 -20.54 8.98 -13.22
C ALA A 178 -19.42 7.92 -13.19
N MET A 179 -19.01 7.47 -11.99
CA MET A 179 -18.04 6.38 -11.94
C MET A 179 -18.63 5.13 -12.59
N SER A 180 -17.79 4.41 -13.33
CA SER A 180 -18.17 3.20 -14.06
C SER A 180 -17.28 2.04 -13.64
N ALA A 181 -17.83 0.83 -13.70
CA ALA A 181 -17.09 -0.41 -13.49
C ALA A 181 -16.91 -1.14 -14.83
N PRO A 182 -15.79 -1.86 -15.02
CA PRO A 182 -15.60 -2.68 -16.22
C PRO A 182 -16.66 -3.78 -16.30
N SER A 183 -17.04 -4.14 -17.52
CA SER A 183 -17.71 -5.41 -17.82
C SER A 183 -16.79 -6.59 -17.49
N ALA A 184 -17.34 -7.81 -17.46
CA ALA A 184 -16.56 -9.02 -17.27
C ALA A 184 -15.45 -9.19 -18.34
N ASP A 185 -15.70 -8.74 -19.57
CA ASP A 185 -14.75 -8.86 -20.67
C ASP A 185 -13.62 -7.83 -20.57
N GLU A 186 -13.95 -6.60 -20.16
CA GLU A 186 -12.96 -5.56 -19.86
C GLU A 186 -12.15 -5.91 -18.60
N GLU A 187 -12.76 -6.51 -17.58
CA GLU A 187 -12.06 -6.98 -16.39
C GLU A 187 -10.99 -8.02 -16.75
N ARG A 188 -11.34 -9.00 -17.61
CA ARG A 188 -10.37 -9.99 -18.10
C ARG A 188 -9.23 -9.34 -18.87
N GLU A 189 -9.52 -8.34 -19.70
CA GLU A 189 -8.50 -7.58 -20.45
C GLU A 189 -7.57 -6.78 -19.51
N ILE A 190 -8.14 -6.11 -18.51
CA ILE A 190 -7.39 -5.38 -17.48
C ILE A 190 -6.46 -6.32 -16.73
N VAL A 191 -6.96 -7.46 -16.27
CA VAL A 191 -6.15 -8.47 -15.57
C VAL A 191 -5.04 -8.99 -16.48
N ALA A 192 -5.35 -9.38 -17.72
CA ALA A 192 -4.35 -9.90 -18.65
C ALA A 192 -3.25 -8.87 -18.94
N TYR A 193 -3.61 -7.60 -19.08
CA TYR A 193 -2.65 -6.51 -19.26
C TYR A 193 -1.76 -6.31 -18.04
N LEU A 194 -2.35 -6.21 -16.85
CA LEU A 194 -1.59 -6.03 -15.61
C LEU A 194 -0.65 -7.19 -15.35
N GLN A 195 -1.07 -8.43 -15.64
CA GLN A 195 -0.22 -9.61 -15.53
C GLN A 195 0.95 -9.61 -16.53
N ARG A 196 0.70 -9.16 -17.77
CA ARG A 196 1.73 -9.10 -18.82
C ARG A 196 2.85 -8.12 -18.49
N TYR A 197 2.50 -6.98 -17.89
CA TYR A 197 3.45 -5.93 -17.52
C TYR A 197 3.78 -5.90 -16.03
N ALA A 198 3.45 -6.99 -15.32
CA ALA A 198 3.72 -7.16 -13.91
C ALA A 198 5.22 -7.15 -13.61
N GLN A 199 5.56 -6.87 -12.35
CA GLN A 199 6.90 -7.05 -11.85
C GLN A 199 7.32 -8.51 -11.99
N ARG A 200 8.53 -8.77 -12.48
CA ARG A 200 9.13 -10.09 -12.34
C ARG A 200 9.57 -10.26 -10.89
N SER A 201 8.96 -11.23 -10.22
CA SER A 201 9.45 -11.63 -8.90
C SER A 201 10.73 -12.40 -9.05
N LEU A 202 11.62 -12.23 -8.07
CA LEU A 202 12.77 -13.09 -7.91
C LEU A 202 12.28 -14.53 -7.68
N ASP A 203 12.77 -15.45 -8.50
CA ASP A 203 12.69 -16.88 -8.25
C ASP A 203 14.08 -17.39 -7.83
N PRO A 204 14.34 -17.58 -6.52
CA PRO A 204 15.63 -18.05 -6.04
C PRO A 204 15.98 -19.45 -6.55
N LYS A 205 15.01 -20.24 -7.01
CA LYS A 205 15.28 -21.58 -7.56
C LYS A 205 15.85 -21.50 -8.98
N ALA A 206 15.62 -20.40 -9.68
CA ALA A 206 16.12 -20.20 -11.03
C ALA A 206 17.62 -19.84 -11.07
N ASP A 207 18.17 -19.30 -9.97
CA ASP A 207 19.59 -18.94 -9.85
C ASP A 207 20.13 -19.28 -8.46
N PRO A 208 20.82 -20.42 -8.29
CA PRO A 208 21.43 -20.82 -7.03
C PRO A 208 22.49 -19.84 -6.51
N ALA A 209 23.21 -19.14 -7.40
CA ALA A 209 24.24 -18.18 -6.99
C ALA A 209 23.59 -16.93 -6.39
N LEU A 210 22.52 -16.43 -7.01
CA LEU A 210 21.72 -15.35 -6.45
C LEU A 210 21.03 -15.78 -5.14
N ALA A 211 20.53 -17.01 -5.05
CA ALA A 211 19.96 -17.55 -3.81
C ALA A 211 20.97 -17.56 -2.66
N GLN A 212 22.23 -17.90 -2.94
CA GLN A 212 23.31 -17.82 -1.96
C GLN A 212 23.63 -16.35 -1.60
N ALA A 213 23.67 -15.46 -2.59
CA ALA A 213 23.97 -14.04 -2.40
C ALA A 213 22.91 -13.31 -1.55
N LEU A 214 21.64 -13.72 -1.59
CA LEU A 214 20.58 -13.24 -0.69
C LEU A 214 20.91 -13.50 0.79
N GLY A 215 21.75 -14.49 1.09
CA GLY A 215 22.23 -14.79 2.43
C GLY A 215 23.35 -13.85 2.93
N SER A 216 23.89 -12.96 2.08
CA SER A 216 24.89 -11.96 2.46
C SER A 216 24.27 -10.80 3.26
N GLY A 217 25.10 -9.91 3.81
CA GLY A 217 24.62 -8.68 4.46
C GLY A 217 23.80 -7.82 3.51
N ALA A 218 24.38 -7.46 2.37
CA ALA A 218 23.73 -6.66 1.33
C ALA A 218 22.46 -7.35 0.76
N GLY A 219 22.51 -8.67 0.55
CA GLY A 219 21.37 -9.46 0.09
C GLY A 219 20.19 -9.46 1.06
N ARG A 220 20.45 -9.57 2.37
CA ARG A 220 19.39 -9.46 3.40
C ARG A 220 18.80 -8.06 3.45
N MET A 221 19.63 -7.02 3.34
CA MET A 221 19.17 -5.63 3.35
C MET A 221 18.31 -5.32 2.12
N PHE A 222 18.70 -5.82 0.96
CA PHE A 222 17.88 -5.79 -0.25
C PHE A 222 16.54 -6.50 -0.04
N ALA A 223 16.57 -7.74 0.48
CA ALA A 223 15.37 -8.52 0.73
C ALA A 223 14.40 -7.80 1.67
N GLU A 224 14.92 -7.27 2.77
CA GLU A 224 14.16 -6.57 3.80
C GLU A 224 13.61 -5.22 3.32
N ALA A 225 14.40 -4.42 2.60
CA ALA A 225 13.94 -3.14 2.06
C ALA A 225 12.87 -3.32 0.97
N CYS A 226 13.10 -4.23 0.03
CA CYS A 226 12.29 -4.32 -1.19
C CYS A 226 11.05 -5.22 -1.05
N SER A 227 10.97 -6.09 -0.03
CA SER A 227 9.80 -6.94 0.21
C SER A 227 8.71 -6.31 1.09
N GLN A 228 8.92 -5.08 1.57
CA GLN A 228 7.96 -4.42 2.48
C GLN A 228 6.58 -4.18 1.84
N CYS A 229 6.51 -4.04 0.52
CA CYS A 229 5.29 -3.62 -0.18
C CYS A 229 4.81 -4.62 -1.24
N HIS A 230 5.71 -5.37 -1.86
CA HIS A 230 5.41 -6.32 -2.93
C HIS A 230 6.41 -7.49 -2.91
N ALA A 231 6.22 -8.45 -3.82
CA ALA A 231 7.19 -9.53 -4.01
C ALA A 231 8.59 -8.97 -4.34
N LEU A 232 9.63 -9.69 -3.93
CA LEU A 232 11.00 -9.22 -4.11
C LEU A 232 11.33 -9.13 -5.61
N PRO A 233 11.82 -8.00 -6.13
CA PRO A 233 12.07 -7.85 -7.56
C PRO A 233 13.28 -8.67 -8.00
N ASP A 234 13.22 -9.27 -9.18
CA ASP A 234 14.38 -9.90 -9.80
C ASP A 234 15.42 -8.82 -10.20
N PRO A 235 16.68 -8.87 -9.70
CA PRO A 235 17.75 -7.93 -10.05
C PRO A 235 18.08 -7.87 -11.55
N SER A 236 17.78 -8.92 -12.31
CA SER A 236 18.01 -8.96 -13.76
C SER A 236 17.00 -8.13 -14.59
N GLN A 237 16.02 -7.48 -13.95
CA GLN A 237 15.07 -6.63 -14.66
C GLN A 237 15.66 -5.31 -15.16
N HIS A 238 16.75 -4.85 -14.55
CA HIS A 238 17.40 -3.59 -14.89
C HIS A 238 18.90 -3.79 -15.12
N THR A 239 19.54 -2.84 -15.80
CA THR A 239 20.99 -2.79 -15.93
C THR A 239 21.65 -2.20 -14.67
N PRO A 240 22.96 -2.38 -14.46
CA PRO A 240 23.65 -1.76 -13.33
C PRO A 240 23.45 -0.23 -13.25
N GLU A 241 23.38 0.45 -14.39
CA GLU A 241 23.24 1.90 -14.47
C GLU A 241 21.80 2.38 -14.18
N GLU A 242 20.81 1.50 -14.36
CA GLU A 242 19.40 1.78 -14.10
C GLU A 242 19.04 1.65 -12.62
N TRP A 243 19.66 0.69 -11.91
CA TRP A 243 19.33 0.38 -10.51
C TRP A 243 19.39 1.57 -9.54
N PRO A 244 20.40 2.46 -9.57
CA PRO A 244 20.41 3.65 -8.71
C PRO A 244 19.15 4.50 -8.86
N LYS A 245 18.64 4.66 -10.09
CA LYS A 245 17.42 5.44 -10.36
C LYS A 245 16.17 4.73 -9.83
N VAL A 246 16.10 3.41 -9.98
CA VAL A 246 15.00 2.59 -9.46
C VAL A 246 14.93 2.68 -7.93
N VAL A 247 16.07 2.53 -7.25
CA VAL A 247 16.15 2.62 -5.78
C VAL A 247 15.81 4.02 -5.29
N ALA A 248 16.30 5.09 -5.94
CA ALA A 248 15.95 6.46 -5.58
C ALA A 248 14.42 6.70 -5.65
N ARG A 249 13.78 6.25 -6.73
CA ARG A 249 12.32 6.31 -6.88
C ARG A 249 11.58 5.51 -5.79
N MET A 250 12.07 4.32 -5.44
CA MET A 250 11.44 3.51 -4.39
C MET A 250 11.55 4.17 -3.01
N ARG A 251 12.67 4.82 -2.71
CA ARG A 251 12.83 5.59 -1.47
C ARG A 251 11.80 6.70 -1.34
N GLU A 252 11.58 7.46 -2.41
CA GLU A 252 10.53 8.49 -2.43
C GLU A 252 9.13 7.90 -2.20
N ASN A 253 8.86 6.69 -2.70
CA ASN A 253 7.59 5.99 -2.44
C ASN A 253 7.47 5.50 -0.99
N LEU A 254 8.56 5.00 -0.39
CA LEU A 254 8.60 4.58 1.01
C LEU A 254 8.38 5.77 1.95
N ASP A 255 9.04 6.90 1.68
CA ASP A 255 8.83 8.16 2.40
C ASP A 255 7.37 8.61 2.33
N TRP A 256 6.79 8.60 1.14
CA TRP A 256 5.40 8.97 0.94
C TRP A 256 4.42 8.05 1.69
N MET A 257 4.76 6.77 1.85
CA MET A 257 3.99 5.81 2.66
C MET A 257 4.32 5.84 4.16
N ASN A 258 5.22 6.73 4.61
CA ASN A 258 5.77 6.73 5.97
C ASN A 258 6.34 5.36 6.39
N ARG A 259 7.02 4.66 5.47
CA ARG A 259 7.67 3.36 5.72
C ARG A 259 9.12 3.56 6.16
N VAL A 260 9.61 2.62 6.97
CA VAL A 260 10.98 2.66 7.51
C VAL A 260 11.99 2.45 6.37
N GLN A 261 12.79 3.48 6.10
CA GLN A 261 13.92 3.41 5.16
C GLN A 261 15.22 2.89 5.82
N GLY A 262 15.16 2.58 7.12
CA GLY A 262 16.30 2.38 8.01
C GLY A 262 16.27 3.43 9.13
N GLY A 263 16.58 3.02 10.36
CA GLY A 263 16.40 3.83 11.57
C GLY A 263 17.68 4.05 12.37
N ALA A 264 17.67 5.11 13.20
CA ALA A 264 18.72 5.42 14.17
C ALA A 264 18.74 4.49 15.38
N ASP A 265 17.71 3.64 15.57
CA ASP A 265 17.69 2.60 16.59
C ASP A 265 18.53 1.40 16.11
N PRO A 266 19.62 1.03 16.81
CA PRO A 266 20.43 -0.13 16.46
C PRO A 266 19.69 -1.47 16.47
N ARG A 267 18.46 -1.52 17.01
CA ARG A 267 17.60 -2.70 17.01
C ARG A 267 16.80 -2.87 15.73
N GLU A 268 16.68 -1.83 14.91
CA GLU A 268 16.06 -1.90 13.59
C GLU A 268 17.07 -2.38 12.54
N PRO A 269 16.60 -3.00 11.44
CA PRO A 269 17.44 -3.31 10.30
C PRO A 269 18.18 -2.07 9.82
N GLN A 270 19.51 -2.14 9.87
CA GLN A 270 20.37 -1.07 9.40
C GLN A 270 20.45 -1.16 7.87
N LEU A 271 19.48 -0.55 7.19
CA LEU A 271 19.42 -0.51 5.73
C LEU A 271 20.42 0.52 5.18
N SER A 272 21.24 0.11 4.22
CA SER A 272 22.26 0.93 3.56
C SER A 272 21.95 0.98 2.07
N VAL A 273 21.60 2.17 1.58
CA VAL A 273 21.29 2.39 0.17
C VAL A 273 22.47 2.02 -0.73
N PRO A 274 23.73 2.41 -0.44
CA PRO A 274 24.87 1.98 -1.24
C PRO A 274 25.05 0.46 -1.33
N GLU A 275 24.83 -0.29 -0.24
CA GLU A 275 24.97 -1.75 -0.26
C GLU A 275 23.83 -2.43 -1.04
N ILE A 276 22.60 -1.94 -0.90
CA ILE A 276 21.45 -2.43 -1.67
C ILE A 276 21.67 -2.16 -3.17
N VAL A 277 22.12 -0.96 -3.53
CA VAL A 277 22.43 -0.61 -4.92
C VAL A 277 23.58 -1.48 -5.44
N GLY A 278 24.66 -1.67 -4.67
CA GLY A 278 25.78 -2.52 -5.05
C GLY A 278 25.34 -3.97 -5.33
N PHE A 279 24.52 -4.54 -4.45
CA PHE A 279 23.94 -5.86 -4.64
C PHE A 279 23.12 -5.95 -5.95
N LEU A 280 22.23 -4.98 -6.17
CA LEU A 280 21.40 -4.94 -7.37
C LEU A 280 22.23 -4.80 -8.65
N GLN A 281 23.29 -4.00 -8.63
CA GLN A 281 24.20 -3.81 -9.75
C GLN A 281 25.01 -5.08 -10.07
N GLU A 282 25.47 -5.79 -9.05
CA GLU A 282 26.23 -7.03 -9.21
C GLU A 282 25.39 -8.13 -9.91
N HIS A 283 24.11 -8.21 -9.54
CA HIS A 283 23.15 -9.20 -10.05
C HIS A 283 22.28 -8.67 -11.20
N ALA A 284 22.60 -7.50 -11.75
CA ALA A 284 21.84 -6.87 -12.81
C ALA A 284 21.93 -7.61 -14.15
N ARG A 285 21.00 -7.31 -15.07
CA ARG A 285 21.14 -7.73 -16.47
C ARG A 285 22.35 -7.06 -17.07
N ARG A 286 23.30 -7.87 -17.54
CA ARG A 286 24.45 -7.37 -18.29
C ARG A 286 24.04 -7.04 -19.73
N PRO A 287 24.46 -5.90 -20.29
CA PRO A 287 24.29 -5.64 -21.71
C PRO A 287 24.99 -6.73 -22.52
N ALA A 288 24.38 -7.14 -23.64
CA ALA A 288 25.05 -8.01 -24.60
C ALA A 288 26.32 -7.31 -25.08
N ARG A 289 27.45 -8.03 -25.02
CA ARG A 289 28.74 -7.54 -25.53
C ARG A 289 28.75 -7.51 -27.05
#